data_AF-Q5BVX8-F1
#
_entry.id   AF-Q5BVX8-F1
#
_cell.length_a   1.000
_cell.length_b   1.000
_cell.length_c   1.000
_cell.angle_alpha   90.00
_cell.angle_beta   90.00
_cell.angle_gamma   90.00
#
_symmetry.space_group_name_H-M   'P 1'
#
loop_
_entity.id
_entity.type
_entity.pdbx_description
1 polymer ?
#
loop_
_entity_poly.entity_id
_entity_poly.type
_entity_poly.pdbx_seq_one_letter_code
_entity_poly.pdbx_strand_id
1 'polypeptide(L)'
;TAFGYFGVTHLKPNSMNRLICHSWMRKLSGVNLQFNKYCSDIDNFRSILSKSHNILVLTGSGISAESSVPTFRNYGRLWRKFLSQDLATLDAFRSHPGLVWEFYHHRRETIRLRQPNSGHLALAQAEKLYVDSGRSFFVITQNVDDLHAKAGSGNILELHGNVYKTRCLECNDISRKLR
;
A
#
# COMPACT_ATOMS: atom_id res chain seq x y z
N THR A 1 10.75 -1.58 21.10
CA THR A 1 9.96 -1.82 19.87
C THR A 1 10.41 -0.84 18.81
N ALA A 2 11.17 -1.28 17.81
CA ALA A 2 11.64 -0.41 16.73
C ALA A 2 10.63 -0.47 15.57
N PHE A 3 9.95 0.65 15.29
CA PHE A 3 9.14 0.80 14.08
C PHE A 3 10.05 1.32 12.96
N GLY A 4 10.46 0.44 12.05
CA GLY A 4 11.18 0.83 10.83
C GLY A 4 10.19 1.20 9.73
N TYR A 5 10.24 2.44 9.25
CA TYR A 5 9.46 2.91 8.10
C TYR A 5 10.27 2.72 6.82
N PHE A 6 9.79 1.87 5.91
CA PHE A 6 10.38 1.71 4.57
C PHE A 6 9.33 2.00 3.51
N GLY A 7 9.39 3.21 2.94
CA GLY A 7 8.65 3.57 1.73
C GLY A 7 9.64 3.71 0.56
N VAL A 8 9.55 2.84 -0.44
CA VAL A 8 10.24 3.06 -1.73
C VAL A 8 9.38 4.06 -2.52
N THR A 9 9.75 5.33 -2.47
CA THR A 9 9.22 6.35 -3.37
C THR A 9 10.18 6.52 -4.54
N HIS A 10 9.75 6.15 -5.75
CA HIS A 10 10.40 6.60 -6.97
C HIS A 10 10.31 8.13 -7.02
N LEU A 11 11.41 8.82 -6.72
CA LEU A 11 11.55 10.26 -6.89
C LEU A 11 12.33 10.50 -8.18
N LYS A 12 11.74 11.28 -9.10
CA LYS A 12 12.51 11.91 -10.18
C LYS A 12 13.50 12.90 -9.55
N PRO A 13 14.72 13.04 -10.10
CA PRO A 13 15.63 14.10 -9.69
C PRO A 13 15.00 15.43 -10.13
N ASN A 14 14.93 16.40 -9.20
CA ASN A 14 14.44 17.77 -9.38
C ASN A 14 12.93 17.99 -9.21
N SER A 15 12.46 17.98 -7.96
CA SER A 15 11.55 19.04 -7.49
C SER A 15 11.55 19.11 -5.95
N MET A 16 11.85 20.30 -5.46
CA MET A 16 12.10 20.65 -4.08
C MET A 16 10.76 20.98 -3.39
N ASN A 17 10.54 20.42 -2.19
CA ASN A 17 9.66 20.88 -1.10
C ASN A 17 8.14 21.01 -1.36
N ARG A 18 7.32 20.29 -0.57
CA ARG A 18 6.56 20.83 0.59
C ARG A 18 5.58 19.80 1.20
N LEU A 19 5.71 19.66 2.52
CA LEU A 19 4.71 19.38 3.58
C LEU A 19 3.53 18.41 3.32
N ILE A 20 3.41 17.38 4.18
CA ILE A 20 2.40 17.23 5.26
C ILE A 20 2.67 15.87 5.94
N CYS A 21 3.37 15.87 7.08
CA CYS A 21 3.36 14.74 8.03
C CYS A 21 3.87 15.13 9.43
N HIS A 22 3.63 16.36 9.89
CA HIS A 22 4.26 16.85 11.14
C HIS A 22 3.34 16.93 12.36
N SER A 23 2.03 16.71 12.24
CA SER A 23 1.10 16.99 13.37
C SER A 23 0.63 15.76 14.15
N TRP A 24 0.58 14.56 13.56
CA TRP A 24 -0.20 13.46 14.16
C TRP A 24 0.57 12.51 15.08
N MET A 25 1.91 12.46 15.04
CA MET A 25 2.72 11.48 15.80
C MET A 25 3.51 12.06 16.99
N ARG A 26 3.14 13.23 17.51
CA ARG A 26 3.85 13.86 18.64
C ARG A 26 3.33 13.47 20.04
N LYS A 27 2.29 12.64 20.16
CA LYS A 27 1.61 12.42 21.44
C LYS A 27 1.71 11.04 22.07
N LEU A 28 2.57 10.15 21.58
CA LEU A 28 2.76 8.84 22.20
C LEU A 28 4.25 8.55 22.42
N SER A 29 4.64 8.52 23.70
CA SER A 29 5.93 8.12 24.27
C SER A 29 7.12 9.07 24.01
N GLY A 30 7.78 9.49 25.09
CA GLY A 30 8.92 10.42 25.13
C GLY A 30 10.21 9.93 24.46
N VAL A 31 10.10 9.49 23.21
CA VAL A 31 11.25 9.16 22.36
C VAL A 31 11.60 10.41 21.57
N ASN A 32 12.77 10.98 21.87
CA ASN A 32 13.36 12.04 21.07
C ASN A 32 13.86 11.42 19.75
N LEU A 33 12.92 11.14 18.83
CA LEU A 33 13.24 10.64 17.50
C LEU A 33 13.84 11.79 16.68
N GLN A 34 15.16 11.94 16.75
CA GLN A 34 15.89 12.62 15.70
C GLN A 34 15.77 11.76 14.43
N PHE A 35 14.80 12.08 13.58
CA PHE A 35 14.70 11.50 12.25
C PHE A 35 15.82 12.08 11.39
N ASN A 36 17.00 11.44 11.44
CA ASN A 36 18.05 11.71 10.46
C ASN A 36 17.50 11.32 9.08
N LYS A 37 17.49 12.30 8.18
CA LYS A 37 16.54 12.38 7.06
C LYS A 37 16.70 11.26 6.03
N TYR A 38 17.91 10.71 5.86
CA TYR A 38 18.18 9.54 5.03
C TYR A 38 19.50 8.91 5.50
N CYS A 39 19.50 7.60 5.73
CA CYS A 39 20.72 6.81 5.91
C CYS A 39 20.73 5.74 4.80
N SER A 40 21.72 5.79 3.92
CA SER A 40 21.90 4.81 2.84
C SER A 40 22.77 3.62 3.26
N ASP A 41 23.07 3.49 4.56
CA ASP A 41 23.87 2.41 5.11
C ASP A 41 23.07 1.10 5.14
N ILE A 42 23.23 0.33 4.07
CA ILE A 42 22.55 -0.95 3.90
C ILE A 42 23.03 -2.02 4.90
N ASP A 43 24.27 -1.93 5.37
CA ASP A 43 24.84 -2.94 6.27
C ASP A 43 24.34 -2.73 7.69
N ASN A 44 24.24 -1.48 8.14
CA ASN A 44 23.54 -1.16 9.38
C ASN A 44 22.06 -1.59 9.31
N PHE A 45 21.38 -1.34 8.18
CA PHE A 45 20.01 -1.81 8.00
C PHE A 45 19.90 -3.34 8.12
N ARG A 46 20.76 -4.11 7.45
CA ARG A 46 20.81 -5.57 7.55
C ARG A 46 21.05 -6.05 8.98
N SER A 47 21.95 -5.39 9.71
CA SER A 47 22.25 -5.70 11.12
C SER A 47 21.02 -5.51 12.01
N ILE A 48 20.27 -4.42 11.85
CA ILE A 48 19.04 -4.16 12.61
C ILE A 48 17.93 -5.15 12.20
N LEU A 49 17.76 -5.37 10.89
CA LEU A 49 16.73 -6.24 10.35
C LEU A 49 16.90 -7.67 10.87
N SER A 50 18.11 -8.22 10.83
CA SER A 50 18.39 -9.61 11.25
C SER A 50 18.06 -9.89 12.73
N LYS A 51 18.25 -8.90 13.62
CA LYS A 51 17.97 -8.99 15.06
C LYS A 51 16.51 -8.69 15.44
N SER A 52 15.74 -8.14 14.50
CA SER A 52 14.37 -7.74 14.76
C SER A 52 13.45 -8.96 14.86
N HIS A 53 12.56 -8.94 15.86
CA HIS A 53 11.60 -10.02 16.13
C HIS A 53 10.19 -9.73 15.59
N ASN A 54 9.88 -8.45 15.36
CA ASN A 54 8.59 -7.99 14.87
C ASN A 54 8.83 -6.98 13.76
N ILE A 55 8.52 -7.36 12.53
CA ILE A 55 8.65 -6.50 11.36
C ILE A 55 7.27 -6.07 10.88
N LEU A 56 7.15 -4.78 10.58
CA LEU A 56 5.98 -4.19 9.94
C LEU A 56 6.45 -3.44 8.72
N VAL A 57 5.88 -3.76 7.56
CA VAL A 57 6.18 -3.13 6.28
C VAL A 57 4.96 -2.32 5.84
N LEU A 58 5.11 -1.01 5.72
CA LEU A 58 4.07 -0.14 5.18
C LEU A 58 4.28 0.07 3.68
N THR A 59 3.30 -0.28 2.87
CA THR A 59 3.37 -0.16 1.41
C THR A 59 2.30 0.78 0.86
N GLY A 60 2.61 1.39 -0.28
CA GLY A 60 1.69 2.21 -1.07
C GLY A 60 1.89 1.96 -2.57
N SER A 61 1.30 2.79 -3.42
CA SER A 61 1.18 2.48 -4.86
C SER A 61 2.52 2.36 -5.60
N GLY A 62 3.62 2.83 -4.99
CA GLY A 62 4.97 2.68 -5.53
C GLY A 62 5.35 1.21 -5.75
N ILE A 63 5.03 0.32 -4.80
CA ILE A 63 5.38 -1.10 -4.94
C ILE A 63 4.65 -1.76 -6.12
N SER A 64 3.43 -1.32 -6.44
CA SER A 64 2.63 -1.86 -7.55
C SER A 64 2.95 -1.21 -8.91
N ALA A 65 3.71 -0.11 -8.92
CA ALA A 65 4.05 0.60 -10.16
C ALA A 65 4.87 -0.27 -11.12
N GLU A 66 5.83 -1.04 -10.59
CA GLU A 66 6.64 -2.00 -11.36
C GLU A 66 5.81 -3.19 -11.88
N SER A 67 4.65 -3.47 -11.27
CA SER A 67 3.65 -4.41 -11.79
C SER A 67 2.72 -3.77 -12.84
N SER A 68 3.05 -2.57 -13.33
CA SER A 68 2.24 -1.80 -14.27
C SER A 68 0.81 -1.51 -13.79
N VAL A 69 0.61 -1.43 -12.46
CA VAL A 69 -0.66 -0.97 -11.88
C VAL A 69 -0.70 0.56 -11.95
N PRO A 70 -1.74 1.17 -12.58
CA PRO A 70 -1.86 2.62 -12.62
C PRO A 70 -1.96 3.23 -11.21
N THR A 71 -1.09 4.20 -10.92
CA THR A 71 -1.05 4.89 -9.62
C THR A 71 -1.86 6.19 -9.65
N PHE A 72 -2.45 6.58 -8.53
CA PHE A 72 -3.28 7.80 -8.43
C PHE A 72 -2.51 9.12 -8.61
N ARG A 73 -1.17 9.10 -8.66
CA ARG A 73 -0.33 10.30 -8.78
C ARG A 73 0.27 10.50 -10.17
N ASN A 74 0.60 9.42 -10.88
CA ASN A 74 1.28 9.47 -12.17
C ASN A 74 0.33 9.03 -13.30
N TYR A 75 0.73 8.02 -14.08
CA TYR A 75 -0.01 7.54 -15.26
C TYR A 75 -1.47 7.14 -15.00
N GLY A 76 -1.84 6.78 -13.75
CA GLY A 76 -3.21 6.44 -13.37
C GLY A 76 -4.03 7.59 -12.75
N ARG A 77 -3.52 8.82 -12.79
CA ARG A 77 -4.21 9.99 -12.21
C ARG A 77 -5.52 10.32 -12.93
N LEU A 78 -5.59 10.03 -14.23
CA LEU A 78 -6.76 10.28 -15.08
C LEU A 78 -7.42 8.98 -15.53
N TRP A 79 -8.75 8.93 -15.48
CA TRP A 79 -9.56 7.94 -16.17
C TRP A 79 -10.61 8.66 -17.01
N ARG A 80 -10.57 8.46 -18.33
CA ARG A 80 -11.27 9.33 -19.31
C ARG A 80 -10.87 10.80 -19.07
N LYS A 81 -11.85 11.65 -18.74
CA LYS A 81 -11.66 13.08 -18.44
C LYS A 81 -11.65 13.40 -16.94
N PHE A 82 -11.76 12.39 -16.08
CA PHE A 82 -11.90 12.58 -14.63
C PHE A 82 -10.60 12.27 -13.90
N LEU A 83 -10.33 12.99 -12.81
CA LEU A 83 -9.30 12.58 -11.87
C LEU A 83 -9.80 11.37 -11.08
N SER A 84 -8.94 10.37 -10.94
CA SER A 84 -9.23 9.18 -10.14
C SER A 84 -9.60 9.52 -8.69
N GLN A 85 -9.09 10.63 -8.16
CA GLN A 85 -9.40 11.13 -6.81
C GLN A 85 -10.82 11.68 -6.70
N ASP A 86 -11.34 12.31 -7.75
CA ASP A 86 -12.69 12.89 -7.76
C ASP A 86 -13.75 11.79 -7.78
N LEU A 87 -13.46 10.67 -8.47
CA LEU A 87 -14.35 9.50 -8.55
C LEU A 87 -14.28 8.59 -7.31
N ALA A 88 -13.18 8.65 -6.55
CA ALA A 88 -12.98 7.85 -5.35
C ALA A 88 -13.52 8.53 -4.08
N THR A 89 -14.69 9.18 -4.18
CA THR A 89 -15.36 9.86 -3.07
C THR A 89 -16.77 9.32 -2.87
N LEU A 90 -17.26 9.39 -1.63
CA LEU A 90 -18.64 9.00 -1.31
C LEU A 90 -19.66 9.89 -2.03
N ASP A 91 -19.37 11.18 -2.17
CA ASP A 91 -20.26 12.13 -2.83
C ASP A 91 -20.39 11.84 -4.33
N ALA A 92 -19.28 11.52 -5.00
CA ALA A 92 -19.32 11.06 -6.39
C ALA A 92 -20.12 9.76 -6.54
N PHE A 93 -19.95 8.81 -5.62
CA PHE A 93 -20.71 7.55 -5.64
C PHE A 93 -22.21 7.79 -5.44
N ARG A 94 -22.61 8.66 -4.51
CA ARG A 94 -24.01 9.02 -4.29
C ARG A 94 -24.63 9.76 -5.47
N SER A 95 -23.87 10.64 -6.10
CA SER A 95 -24.37 11.48 -7.20
C SER A 95 -24.43 10.72 -8.53
N HIS A 96 -23.42 9.89 -8.81
CA HIS A 96 -23.26 9.17 -10.08
C HIS A 96 -22.76 7.74 -9.87
N PRO A 97 -23.55 6.85 -9.23
CA PRO A 97 -23.10 5.51 -8.86
C PRO A 97 -22.67 4.68 -10.07
N GLY A 98 -23.37 4.77 -11.20
CA GLY A 98 -23.01 4.06 -12.44
C GLY A 98 -21.62 4.44 -12.96
N LEU A 99 -21.29 5.73 -12.98
CA LEU A 99 -19.98 6.23 -13.41
C LEU A 99 -18.85 5.72 -12.50
N VAL A 100 -19.07 5.76 -11.18
CA VAL A 100 -18.09 5.27 -10.21
C VAL A 100 -17.93 3.74 -10.33
N TRP A 101 -19.01 3.00 -10.57
CA TRP A 101 -18.95 1.57 -10.84
C TRP A 101 -18.17 1.24 -12.12
N GLU A 102 -18.36 1.99 -13.20
CA GLU A 102 -17.55 1.85 -14.43
C GLU A 102 -16.07 2.09 -14.16
N PHE A 103 -15.74 3.14 -13.39
CA PHE A 103 -14.36 3.44 -13.00
C PHE A 103 -13.73 2.27 -12.24
N TYR A 104 -14.40 1.76 -11.21
CA TYR A 104 -13.88 0.62 -10.45
C TYR A 104 -13.88 -0.68 -11.26
N HIS A 105 -14.81 -0.86 -12.21
CA HIS A 105 -14.79 -2.01 -13.12
C HIS A 105 -13.58 -1.98 -14.04
N HIS A 106 -13.30 -0.83 -14.66
CA HIS A 106 -12.10 -0.65 -15.46
C HIS A 106 -10.82 -0.93 -14.67
N ARG A 107 -10.76 -0.48 -13.41
CA ARG A 107 -9.62 -0.78 -12.53
C ARG A 107 -9.50 -2.26 -12.21
N ARG A 108 -10.60 -2.96 -11.92
CA ARG A 108 -10.60 -4.42 -11.70
C ARG A 108 -10.03 -5.16 -12.90
N GLU A 109 -10.51 -4.86 -14.11
CA GLU A 109 -9.99 -5.50 -15.33
C GLU A 109 -8.51 -5.19 -15.56
N THR A 110 -8.10 -3.94 -15.34
CA THR A 110 -6.70 -3.53 -15.50
C THR A 110 -5.77 -4.25 -14.52
N ILE A 111 -6.20 -4.43 -13.26
CA ILE A 111 -5.44 -5.09 -12.19
C ILE A 111 -5.47 -6.61 -12.33
N ARG A 112 -6.57 -7.18 -12.83
CA ARG A 112 -6.78 -8.64 -12.96
C ARG A 112 -5.62 -9.31 -13.71
N LEU A 113 -5.13 -8.64 -14.76
CA LEU A 113 -4.03 -9.13 -15.61
C LEU A 113 -2.63 -8.90 -15.02
N ARG A 114 -2.49 -8.21 -13.88
CA ARG A 114 -1.18 -7.89 -13.28
C ARG A 114 -0.71 -8.95 -12.31
N GLN A 115 0.60 -9.15 -12.32
CA GLN A 115 1.30 -10.10 -11.46
C GLN A 115 2.17 -9.37 -10.43
N PRO A 116 2.42 -9.99 -9.26
CA PRO A 116 3.39 -9.47 -8.31
C PRO A 116 4.78 -9.33 -8.95
N ASN A 117 5.49 -8.27 -8.60
CA ASN A 117 6.90 -8.08 -8.98
C ASN A 117 7.85 -8.60 -7.89
N SER A 118 9.16 -8.46 -8.12
CA SER A 118 10.22 -8.88 -7.21
C SER A 118 10.08 -8.28 -5.81
N GLY A 119 9.62 -7.04 -5.68
CA GLY A 119 9.37 -6.40 -4.38
C GLY A 119 8.30 -7.12 -3.57
N HIS A 120 7.18 -7.49 -4.20
CA HIS A 120 6.12 -8.25 -3.52
C HIS A 120 6.59 -9.66 -3.14
N LEU A 121 7.26 -10.35 -4.06
CA LEU A 121 7.77 -11.71 -3.83
C LEU A 121 8.82 -11.74 -2.71
N ALA A 122 9.69 -10.72 -2.64
CA ALA A 122 10.68 -10.58 -1.58
C ALA A 122 10.01 -10.40 -0.21
N LEU A 123 8.93 -9.62 -0.12
CA LEU A 123 8.18 -9.45 1.12
C LEU A 123 7.47 -10.75 1.55
N ALA A 124 6.87 -11.47 0.61
CA ALA A 124 6.25 -12.77 0.90
C ALA A 124 7.28 -13.81 1.37
N GLN A 125 8.46 -13.84 0.74
CA GLN A 125 9.56 -14.72 1.17
C GLN A 125 10.11 -14.31 2.54
N ALA A 126 10.28 -13.02 2.80
CA ALA A 126 10.72 -12.52 4.09
C ALA A 126 9.72 -12.87 5.19
N GLU A 127 8.43 -12.72 4.94
CA GLU A 127 7.37 -13.12 5.87
C GLU A 127 7.52 -14.60 6.26
N LYS A 128 7.66 -15.49 5.27
CA LYS A 128 7.87 -16.92 5.51
C LYS A 128 9.09 -17.18 6.39
N LEU A 129 10.24 -16.58 6.07
CA LEU A 129 11.49 -16.77 6.85
C LEU A 129 11.35 -16.29 8.31
N TYR A 130 10.62 -15.20 8.54
CA TYR A 130 10.38 -14.71 9.90
C TYR A 130 9.42 -15.62 10.66
N VAL A 131 8.30 -16.01 10.05
CA VAL A 131 7.32 -16.91 10.68
C VAL A 131 7.92 -18.27 10.99
N ASP A 132 8.68 -18.87 10.06
CA ASP A 132 9.36 -20.16 10.24
C ASP A 132 10.40 -20.13 11.38
N SER A 133 10.90 -18.94 11.73
CA SER A 133 11.84 -18.73 12.85
C SER A 133 11.18 -18.25 14.14
N GLY A 134 9.85 -18.34 14.25
CA GLY A 134 9.10 -17.93 15.45
C GLY A 134 9.02 -16.42 15.65
N ARG A 135 9.20 -15.63 14.57
CA ARG A 135 9.15 -14.16 14.58
C ARG A 135 7.95 -13.65 13.79
N SER A 136 7.57 -12.39 14.03
CA SER A 136 6.41 -11.77 13.40
C SER A 136 6.80 -10.91 12.21
N PHE A 137 6.00 -10.95 11.15
CA PHE A 137 6.14 -10.11 9.97
C PHE A 137 4.76 -9.74 9.43
N PHE A 138 4.50 -8.45 9.24
CA PHE A 138 3.22 -7.93 8.78
C PHE A 138 3.40 -6.94 7.63
N VAL A 139 2.51 -7.01 6.64
CA VAL A 139 2.39 -6.01 5.58
C VAL A 139 1.14 -5.17 5.82
N ILE A 140 1.31 -3.88 6.07
CA ILE A 140 0.22 -2.91 6.04
C ILE A 140 0.26 -2.22 4.67
N THR A 141 -0.85 -2.24 3.93
CA THR A 141 -0.89 -1.68 2.58
C THR A 141 -2.02 -0.67 2.40
N GLN A 142 -1.69 0.43 1.70
CA GLN A 142 -2.67 1.37 1.17
C GLN A 142 -3.23 0.93 -0.19
N ASN A 143 -2.67 -0.12 -0.79
CA ASN A 143 -3.06 -0.60 -2.10
C ASN A 143 -4.33 -1.44 -2.00
N VAL A 144 -5.12 -1.42 -3.08
CA VAL A 144 -6.41 -2.15 -3.19
C VAL A 144 -6.36 -3.24 -4.25
N ASP A 145 -5.16 -3.57 -4.74
CA ASP A 145 -4.91 -4.36 -5.96
C ASP A 145 -4.66 -5.85 -5.70
N ASP A 146 -4.63 -6.28 -4.44
CA ASP A 146 -4.50 -7.69 -4.03
C ASP A 146 -3.12 -8.32 -4.39
N LEU A 147 -2.13 -7.52 -4.81
CA LEU A 147 -0.84 -8.05 -5.31
C LEU A 147 0.01 -8.70 -4.20
N HIS A 148 -0.05 -8.20 -2.96
CA HIS A 148 0.60 -8.84 -1.81
C HIS A 148 0.06 -10.24 -1.56
N ALA A 149 -1.28 -10.40 -1.55
CA ALA A 149 -1.92 -11.69 -1.37
C ALA A 149 -1.61 -12.63 -2.55
N LYS A 150 -1.56 -12.11 -3.79
CA LYS A 150 -1.12 -12.87 -4.96
C LYS A 150 0.35 -13.32 -4.86
N ALA A 151 1.20 -12.56 -4.20
CA ALA A 151 2.61 -12.91 -4.00
C ALA A 151 2.84 -14.00 -2.94
N GLY A 152 1.81 -14.30 -2.14
CA GLY A 152 1.87 -15.30 -1.07
C GLY A 152 2.05 -14.72 0.33
N SER A 153 1.97 -13.39 0.51
CA SER A 153 1.91 -12.81 1.86
C SER A 153 0.60 -13.22 2.56
N GLY A 154 0.69 -13.66 3.81
CA GLY A 154 -0.45 -14.12 4.61
C GLY A 154 -0.91 -13.07 5.63
N ASN A 155 0.04 -12.34 6.22
CA ASN A 155 -0.19 -11.35 7.27
C ASN A 155 -0.34 -9.94 6.68
N ILE A 156 -1.48 -9.68 6.03
CA ILE A 156 -1.75 -8.42 5.33
C ILE A 156 -2.88 -7.63 6.01
N LEU A 157 -2.67 -6.33 6.21
CA LEU A 157 -3.70 -5.37 6.57
C LEU A 157 -3.95 -4.38 5.43
N GLU A 158 -5.15 -4.41 4.86
CA GLU A 158 -5.58 -3.55 3.73
C GLU A 158 -6.27 -2.28 4.25
N LEU A 159 -5.53 -1.17 4.36
CA LEU A 159 -6.05 0.08 4.95
C LEU A 159 -7.19 0.72 4.17
N HIS A 160 -7.19 0.57 2.83
CA HIS A 160 -8.18 1.16 1.94
C HIS A 160 -9.16 0.12 1.36
N GLY A 161 -9.23 -1.06 2.00
CA GLY A 161 -10.02 -2.18 1.50
C GLY A 161 -9.42 -2.82 0.25
N ASN A 162 -10.26 -3.45 -0.56
CA ASN A 162 -9.83 -4.25 -1.71
C ASN A 162 -10.82 -4.08 -2.87
N VAL A 163 -10.30 -3.89 -4.09
CA VAL A 163 -11.12 -3.61 -5.28
C VAL A 163 -12.02 -4.78 -5.71
N TYR A 164 -11.77 -5.98 -5.19
CA TYR A 164 -12.53 -7.21 -5.40
C TYR A 164 -13.56 -7.50 -4.29
N LYS A 165 -13.65 -6.64 -3.27
CA LYS A 165 -14.68 -6.68 -2.24
C LYS A 165 -15.78 -5.65 -2.57
N THR A 166 -17.02 -5.99 -2.25
CA THR A 166 -18.16 -5.08 -2.34
C THR A 166 -18.87 -5.03 -1.00
N ARG A 167 -19.44 -3.88 -0.66
CA ARG A 167 -20.21 -3.67 0.57
C ARG A 167 -21.59 -3.14 0.20
N CYS A 168 -22.64 -3.81 0.65
CA CYS A 168 -24.01 -3.30 0.54
C CYS A 168 -24.18 -2.05 1.43
N LEU A 169 -24.77 -0.98 0.91
CA LEU A 169 -24.99 0.25 1.69
C LEU A 169 -26.19 0.16 2.63
N GLU A 170 -27.06 -0.84 2.46
CA GLU A 170 -28.26 -1.02 3.28
C GLU A 170 -28.00 -1.97 4.47
N CYS A 171 -27.52 -3.19 4.19
CA CYS A 171 -27.30 -4.21 5.22
C CYS A 171 -25.86 -4.31 5.72
N ASN A 172 -24.91 -3.58 5.12
CA ASN A 172 -23.47 -3.67 5.39
C ASN A 172 -22.79 -5.00 5.06
N ASP A 173 -23.47 -5.94 4.41
CA ASP A 173 -22.87 -7.20 3.98
C ASP A 173 -21.68 -6.96 3.06
N ILE A 174 -20.57 -7.62 3.37
CA ILE A 174 -19.34 -7.60 2.58
C ILE A 174 -19.21 -8.91 1.85
N SER A 175 -19.20 -8.85 0.51
CA SER A 175 -18.94 -10.01 -0.33
C SER A 175 -17.65 -9.81 -1.13
N ARG A 176 -16.93 -10.91 -1.37
CA ARG A 176 -15.79 -10.95 -2.29
C ARG A 176 -16.26 -11.63 -3.57
N LYS A 177 -16.17 -10.94 -4.71
CA LYS A 177 -16.35 -11.64 -5.99
C LYS A 177 -15.12 -12.50 -6.25
N LEU A 178 -15.33 -13.80 -6.48
CA LEU A 178 -14.28 -14.73 -6.89
C LEU A 178 -13.68 -14.25 -8.21
N ARG A 179 -12.35 -14.40 -8.32
CA ARG A 179 -11.51 -13.89 -9.41
C ARG A 179 -11.77 -14.62 -10.73
#